data_AF-D7LGE4-F1
#
_entry.id   AF-D7LGE4-F1
#
_cell.length_a   1.000
_cell.length_b   1.000
_cell.length_c   1.000
_cell.angle_alpha   90.00
_cell.angle_beta   90.00
_cell.angle_gamma   90.00
#
_symmetry.space_group_name_H-M   'P 1'
#
loop_
_entity.id
_entity.type
_entity.pdbx_description
1 polymer ?
#
loop_
_entity_poly.entity_id
_entity_poly.type
_entity_poly.pdbx_seq_one_letter_code
_entity_poly.pdbx_strand_id
1 'polypeptide(L)'
;MNGPAETAPPVRSLQISPGDLEAAHLDELIREVEQRSLYYYQEKNKSLRARYVYGTIFLIINLCAWFIRDYAQKALALLPFHLSLTMKIFFLIMFLSTWNTMKLHEAQNSWHSDYWSFKFFLLVLAMVASFFIPQLYIQIYGMFLSHYSSMPLSSSPFDLIGLDHDNVVFLTGEIVRVGAAIFLGLQLVSVIEFITWWNNYWMPHDQSKQSCSFGLVMSTVFYIGSVCGIAVMYYFYAASTACVLNMFFISWTVVLLIVMMVMSLHSKVKYRGLLSSGIMASYIVFLCWSAIRSFLIAIGAIVMATFSTGIDSESFKFEFRKDEAKEEDDIPYSYGFFHLVFSLGAMYFAMLCLSAGTFHIQHESKKIPI
;
A
#
# COMPACT_ATOMS: atom_id res chain seq x y z
N MET A 1 80.86 15.57 55.27
CA MET A 1 79.79 14.67 54.81
C MET A 1 78.94 15.47 53.83
N ASN A 2 79.24 15.35 52.54
CA ASN A 2 78.49 15.99 51.46
C ASN A 2 77.75 14.88 50.71
N GLY A 3 76.43 14.80 50.85
CA GLY A 3 75.57 14.01 49.97
C GLY A 3 75.17 14.83 48.75
N PRO A 4 74.97 14.22 47.56
CA PRO A 4 74.61 14.97 46.36
C PRO A 4 73.13 15.36 46.39
N ALA A 5 72.83 16.55 45.90
CA ALA A 5 71.49 17.07 45.71
C ALA A 5 70.75 16.25 44.63
N GLU A 6 69.58 15.74 44.99
CA GLU A 6 68.63 15.07 44.11
C GLU A 6 68.07 16.07 43.09
N THR A 7 68.24 15.79 41.80
CA THR A 7 67.74 16.63 40.71
C THR A 7 66.31 16.21 40.37
N ALA A 8 65.35 17.13 40.55
CA ALA A 8 63.97 16.91 40.15
C ALA A 8 63.86 16.73 38.61
N PRO A 9 62.98 15.85 38.10
CA PRO A 9 62.80 15.67 36.66
C PRO A 9 62.18 16.91 36.02
N PRO A 10 62.48 17.21 34.74
CA PRO A 10 61.95 18.39 34.08
C PRO A 10 60.44 18.22 33.88
N VAL A 11 59.66 19.19 34.36
CA VAL A 11 58.25 19.34 34.00
C VAL A 11 58.22 19.70 32.51
N ARG A 12 57.94 18.70 31.66
CA ARG A 12 57.64 18.92 30.25
C ARG A 12 56.32 19.68 30.18
N SER A 13 56.38 21.00 30.04
CA SER A 13 55.22 21.79 29.64
C SER A 13 54.80 21.31 28.26
N LEU A 14 53.67 20.59 28.20
CA LEU A 14 52.93 20.35 26.97
C LEU A 14 52.43 21.73 26.50
N GLN A 15 53.27 22.46 25.77
CA GLN A 15 52.80 23.56 24.94
C GLN A 15 52.03 22.91 23.79
N ILE A 16 50.74 22.66 24.03
CA ILE A 16 49.80 22.30 22.98
C ILE A 16 49.78 23.49 22.03
N SER A 17 50.26 23.28 20.80
CA SER A 17 50.22 24.32 19.78
C SER A 17 48.74 24.65 19.50
N PRO A 18 48.35 25.91 19.25
CA PRO A 18 46.97 26.26 18.93
C PRO A 18 46.37 25.41 17.80
N GLY A 19 47.20 24.98 16.83
CA GLY A 19 46.80 24.08 15.75
C GLY A 19 46.54 22.64 16.17
N ASP A 20 47.19 22.14 17.23
CA ASP A 20 46.94 20.78 17.76
C ASP A 20 45.60 20.73 18.52
N LEU A 21 45.24 21.83 19.18
CA LEU A 21 43.95 21.98 19.86
C LEU A 21 42.79 22.12 18.86
N GLU A 22 43.02 22.87 17.77
CA GLU A 22 42.05 23.03 16.67
C GLU A 22 41.83 21.72 15.91
N ALA A 23 42.90 20.94 15.67
CA ALA A 23 42.82 19.61 15.08
C ALA A 23 42.06 18.62 15.97
N ALA A 24 42.29 18.65 17.29
CA ALA A 24 41.57 17.81 18.24
C ALA A 24 40.08 18.18 18.34
N HIS A 25 39.74 19.47 18.27
CA HIS A 25 38.35 19.92 18.25
C HIS A 25 37.64 19.54 16.96
N LEU A 26 38.33 19.63 15.81
CA LEU A 26 37.80 19.20 14.53
C LEU A 26 37.57 17.68 14.48
N ASP A 27 38.47 16.88 15.05
CA ASP A 27 38.31 15.42 15.16
C ASP A 27 37.09 15.06 16.02
N GLU A 28 36.90 15.74 17.16
CA GLU A 28 35.71 15.52 18.01
C GLU A 28 34.41 15.91 17.28
N LEU A 29 34.39 17.04 16.58
CA LEU A 29 33.23 17.48 15.79
C LEU A 29 32.91 16.47 14.67
N ILE A 30 33.93 15.95 13.98
CA ILE A 30 33.77 14.92 12.94
C ILE A 30 33.17 13.66 13.55
N ARG A 31 33.65 13.22 14.72
CA ARG A 31 33.11 12.06 15.42
C ARG A 31 31.65 12.25 15.83
N GLU A 32 31.28 13.43 16.32
CA GLU A 32 29.88 13.73 16.66
C GLU A 32 28.96 13.71 15.43
N VAL A 33 29.41 14.30 14.32
CA VAL A 33 28.66 14.29 13.04
C VAL A 33 28.53 12.86 12.51
N GLU A 34 29.61 12.07 12.55
CA GLU A 34 29.59 10.67 12.12
C GLU A 34 28.62 9.85 12.99
N GLN A 35 28.68 10.00 14.32
CA GLN A 35 27.79 9.30 15.24
C GLN A 35 26.32 9.67 15.01
N ARG A 36 26.03 10.94 14.71
CA ARG A 36 24.68 11.41 14.36
C ARG A 36 24.20 10.83 13.02
N SER A 37 25.04 10.86 12.00
CA SER A 37 24.72 10.28 10.68
C SER A 37 24.44 8.76 10.78
N LEU A 38 25.22 8.05 11.60
CA LEU A 38 25.05 6.62 11.84
C LEU A 38 23.75 6.32 12.60
N TYR A 39 23.38 7.17 13.56
CA TYR A 39 22.08 7.08 14.24
C TYR A 39 20.92 7.26 13.24
N TYR A 40 20.94 8.29 12.40
CA TYR A 40 19.89 8.50 11.39
C TYR A 40 19.83 7.36 10.36
N TYR A 41 20.99 6.83 9.94
CA TYR A 41 21.06 5.69 9.04
C TYR A 41 20.41 4.44 9.64
N GLN A 42 20.68 4.15 10.92
CA GLN A 42 20.05 3.03 11.62
C GLN A 42 18.53 3.21 11.74
N GLU A 43 18.09 4.41 12.12
CA GLU A 43 16.67 4.71 12.32
C GLU A 43 15.87 4.66 11.01
N LYS A 44 16.45 5.18 9.93
CA LYS A 44 15.92 5.04 8.57
C LYS A 44 15.76 3.58 8.17
N ASN A 45 16.75 2.73 8.45
CA ASN A 45 16.69 1.30 8.15
C ASN A 45 15.63 0.56 8.97
N LYS A 46 15.38 0.96 10.22
CA LYS A 46 14.26 0.42 11.01
C LYS A 46 12.92 0.79 10.38
N SER A 47 12.74 2.05 9.98
CA SER A 47 11.52 2.51 9.31
C SER A 47 11.25 1.81 7.98
N LEU A 48 12.30 1.56 7.19
CA LEU A 48 12.21 0.78 5.95
C LEU A 48 11.85 -0.68 6.24
N ARG A 49 12.41 -1.29 7.29
CA ARG A 49 12.04 -2.64 7.72
C ARG A 49 10.58 -2.71 8.16
N ALA A 50 10.11 -1.71 8.91
CA ALA A 50 8.73 -1.63 9.36
C ALA A 50 7.75 -1.63 8.20
N ARG A 51 8.09 -0.92 7.11
CA ARG A 51 7.33 -0.92 5.86
C ARG A 51 7.02 -2.34 5.34
N TYR A 52 8.04 -3.19 5.28
CA TYR A 52 7.90 -4.58 4.83
C TYR A 52 7.09 -5.43 5.80
N VAL A 53 7.24 -5.20 7.10
CA VAL A 53 6.46 -5.91 8.13
C VAL A 53 4.98 -5.58 8.01
N TYR A 54 4.60 -4.31 7.85
CA TYR A 54 3.19 -3.93 7.61
C TYR A 54 2.63 -4.56 6.33
N GLY A 55 3.39 -4.53 5.24
CA GLY A 55 3.00 -5.18 3.98
C GLY A 55 2.80 -6.69 4.13
N THR A 56 3.65 -7.35 4.89
CA THR A 56 3.56 -8.80 5.16
C THR A 56 2.34 -9.13 6.03
N ILE A 57 2.09 -8.35 7.10
CA ILE A 57 0.91 -8.52 7.96
C ILE A 57 -0.37 -8.35 7.13
N PHE A 58 -0.44 -7.28 6.33
CA PHE A 58 -1.58 -7.01 5.47
C PHE A 58 -1.80 -8.16 4.48
N LEU A 59 -0.75 -8.62 3.81
CA LEU A 59 -0.81 -9.74 2.87
C LEU A 59 -1.34 -11.03 3.53
N ILE A 60 -0.78 -11.41 4.68
CA ILE A 60 -1.17 -12.63 5.39
C ILE A 60 -2.66 -12.57 5.78
N ILE A 61 -3.11 -11.44 6.32
CA ILE A 61 -4.49 -11.30 6.79
C ILE A 61 -5.49 -11.33 5.62
N ASN A 62 -5.17 -10.67 4.52
CA ASN A 62 -6.01 -10.70 3.32
C ASN A 62 -6.00 -12.08 2.64
N LEU A 63 -4.87 -12.80 2.65
CA LEU A 63 -4.79 -14.17 2.16
C LEU A 63 -5.60 -15.14 3.03
N CYS A 64 -5.55 -14.98 4.36
CA CYS A 64 -6.39 -15.73 5.29
C CYS A 64 -7.87 -15.44 5.06
N ALA A 65 -8.26 -14.17 4.92
CA ALA A 65 -9.63 -13.78 4.62
C ALA A 65 -10.12 -14.37 3.28
N TRP A 66 -9.25 -14.37 2.27
CA TRP A 66 -9.50 -15.01 0.99
C TRP A 66 -9.76 -16.52 1.13
N PHE A 67 -8.87 -17.21 1.85
CA PHE A 67 -8.96 -18.64 2.07
C PHE A 67 -10.23 -19.02 2.84
N ILE A 68 -10.57 -18.27 3.90
CA ILE A 68 -11.78 -18.50 4.69
C ILE A 68 -13.03 -18.30 3.82
N ARG A 69 -13.05 -17.29 2.95
CA ARG A 69 -14.19 -17.03 2.07
C ARG A 69 -14.48 -18.19 1.12
N ASP A 70 -13.44 -18.74 0.50
CA ASP A 70 -13.59 -19.73 -0.58
C ASP A 70 -13.69 -21.17 -0.06
N TYR A 71 -13.12 -21.48 1.11
CA TYR A 71 -13.03 -22.85 1.64
C TYR A 71 -13.72 -23.08 2.98
N ALA A 72 -14.09 -22.04 3.73
CA ALA A 72 -14.73 -22.25 5.03
C ALA A 72 -16.24 -22.53 4.91
N GLN A 73 -16.79 -23.23 5.90
CA GLN A 73 -18.22 -23.52 5.99
C GLN A 73 -19.04 -22.23 6.18
N LYS A 74 -20.35 -22.27 5.86
CA LYS A 74 -21.27 -21.12 5.99
C LYS A 74 -21.19 -20.40 7.35
N ALA A 75 -20.88 -21.10 8.44
CA ALA A 75 -20.72 -20.52 9.78
C ALA A 75 -19.56 -19.51 9.90
N LEU A 76 -18.54 -19.59 9.02
CA LEU A 76 -17.38 -18.70 8.99
C LEU A 76 -17.48 -17.64 7.87
N ALA A 77 -18.60 -17.59 7.12
CA ALA A 77 -18.74 -16.75 5.93
C ALA A 77 -18.64 -15.23 6.21
N LEU A 78 -18.89 -14.80 7.45
CA LEU A 78 -18.78 -13.39 7.87
C LEU A 78 -17.35 -12.99 8.30
N LEU A 79 -16.48 -13.95 8.62
CA LEU A 79 -15.12 -13.65 9.09
C LEU A 79 -14.26 -12.85 8.09
N PRO A 80 -14.29 -13.09 6.76
CA PRO A 80 -13.53 -12.29 5.80
C PRO A 80 -13.88 -10.80 5.85
N PHE A 81 -15.15 -10.48 6.11
CA PHE A 81 -15.61 -9.09 6.27
C PHE A 81 -15.04 -8.46 7.54
N HIS A 82 -15.07 -9.16 8.67
CA HIS A 82 -14.49 -8.67 9.93
C HIS A 82 -12.97 -8.51 9.85
N LEU A 83 -12.25 -9.43 9.19
CA LEU A 83 -10.82 -9.32 8.95
C LEU A 83 -10.49 -8.06 8.14
N SER A 84 -11.26 -7.79 7.07
CA SER A 84 -11.09 -6.59 6.25
C SER A 84 -11.41 -5.30 7.02
N LEU A 85 -12.48 -5.30 7.82
CA LEU A 85 -12.86 -4.16 8.65
C LEU A 85 -11.79 -3.86 9.72
N THR A 86 -11.21 -4.92 10.30
CA THR A 86 -10.10 -4.82 11.26
C THR A 86 -8.90 -4.14 10.63
N MET A 87 -8.51 -4.54 9.40
CA MET A 87 -7.41 -3.91 8.68
C MET A 87 -7.69 -2.43 8.42
N LYS A 88 -8.90 -2.11 7.96
CA LYS A 88 -9.31 -0.71 7.73
C LYS A 88 -9.13 0.14 8.98
N ILE A 89 -9.63 -0.33 10.12
CA ILE A 89 -9.58 0.39 11.40
C ILE A 89 -8.13 0.53 11.88
N PHE A 90 -7.36 -0.56 11.86
CA PHE A 90 -5.96 -0.55 12.29
C PHE A 90 -5.12 0.44 11.50
N PHE A 91 -5.17 0.37 10.15
CA PHE A 91 -4.41 1.27 9.30
C PHE A 91 -4.94 2.71 9.32
N LEU A 92 -6.23 2.93 9.59
CA LEU A 92 -6.78 4.27 9.82
C LEU A 92 -6.27 4.89 11.13
N ILE A 93 -6.16 4.11 12.21
CA ILE A 93 -5.58 4.59 13.47
C ILE A 93 -4.08 4.91 13.27
N MET A 94 -3.35 4.03 12.59
CA MET A 94 -1.94 4.27 12.26
C MET A 94 -1.77 5.54 11.42
N PHE A 95 -2.62 5.73 10.41
CA PHE A 95 -2.69 6.94 9.61
C PHE A 95 -2.87 8.20 10.46
N LEU A 96 -3.91 8.23 11.31
CA LEU A 96 -4.19 9.40 12.17
C LEU A 96 -3.03 9.70 13.14
N SER A 97 -2.38 8.66 13.66
CA SER A 97 -1.23 8.80 14.56
C SER A 97 0.08 9.26 13.89
N THR A 98 0.18 9.17 12.55
CA THR A 98 1.42 9.43 11.79
C THR A 98 1.26 10.44 10.65
N TRP A 99 0.10 11.09 10.50
CA TRP A 99 -0.23 11.97 9.37
C TRP A 99 0.72 13.17 9.21
N ASN A 100 1.33 13.66 10.30
CA ASN A 100 2.18 14.84 10.29
C ASN A 100 3.64 14.56 10.68
N THR A 101 4.11 13.32 10.54
CA THR A 101 5.49 12.98 10.86
C THR A 101 6.42 13.41 9.73
N MET A 102 7.47 14.16 10.05
CA MET A 102 8.42 14.65 9.04
C MET A 102 9.86 14.25 9.36
N LYS A 103 10.23 14.18 10.65
CA LYS A 103 11.60 13.90 11.09
C LYS A 103 11.74 12.53 11.78
N LEU A 104 12.93 11.95 11.69
CA LEU A 104 13.27 10.65 12.29
C LEU A 104 13.33 10.67 13.82
N HIS A 105 13.63 11.82 14.42
CA HIS A 105 13.76 11.96 15.88
C HIS A 105 12.41 12.17 16.60
N GLU A 106 11.32 12.33 15.85
CA GLU A 106 9.97 12.50 16.41
C GLU A 106 9.45 11.21 17.08
N ALA A 107 8.64 11.36 18.13
CA ALA A 107 8.04 10.23 18.84
C ALA A 107 7.17 9.34 17.92
N GLN A 108 6.56 9.94 16.90
CA GLN A 108 5.75 9.25 15.90
C GLN A 108 6.58 8.27 15.06
N ASN A 109 7.86 8.54 14.83
CA ASN A 109 8.74 7.59 14.13
C ASN A 109 8.98 6.34 14.97
N SER A 110 9.21 6.50 16.28
CA SER A 110 9.35 5.36 17.18
C SER A 110 8.03 4.58 17.31
N TRP A 111 6.89 5.30 17.39
CA TRP A 111 5.56 4.67 17.28
C TRP A 111 5.43 3.86 15.99
N HIS A 112 5.81 4.39 14.83
CA HIS A 112 5.73 3.71 13.53
C HIS A 112 6.66 2.49 13.40
N SER A 113 7.88 2.57 13.94
CA SER A 113 8.97 1.62 13.66
C SER A 113 9.27 0.63 14.80
N ASP A 114 9.13 1.03 16.06
CA ASP A 114 9.67 0.26 17.21
C ASP A 114 8.60 -0.47 18.03
N TYR A 115 7.49 0.20 18.38
CA TYR A 115 6.51 -0.31 19.36
C TYR A 115 5.57 -1.41 18.84
N TRP A 116 6.14 -2.54 18.36
CA TRP A 116 5.40 -3.66 17.78
C TRP A 116 4.42 -4.33 18.74
N SER A 117 4.79 -4.53 20.01
CA SER A 117 3.91 -5.13 21.01
C SER A 117 2.61 -4.35 21.15
N PHE A 118 2.68 -3.01 21.25
CA PHE A 118 1.50 -2.16 21.33
C PHE A 118 0.65 -2.22 20.06
N LYS A 119 1.26 -2.33 18.88
CA LYS A 119 0.53 -2.52 17.61
C LYS A 119 -0.18 -3.86 17.55
N PHE A 120 0.42 -4.94 18.04
CA PHE A 120 -0.27 -6.23 18.13
C PHE A 120 -1.49 -6.14 19.06
N PHE A 121 -1.36 -5.48 20.21
CA PHE A 121 -2.50 -5.19 21.08
C PHE A 121 -3.57 -4.34 20.38
N LEU A 122 -3.16 -3.28 19.67
CA LEU A 122 -4.06 -2.43 18.89
C LEU A 122 -4.79 -3.24 17.80
N LEU A 123 -4.09 -4.15 17.13
CA LEU A 123 -4.65 -5.03 16.09
C LEU A 123 -5.70 -5.98 16.67
N VAL A 124 -5.43 -6.58 17.84
CA VAL A 124 -6.38 -7.42 18.57
C VAL A 124 -7.59 -6.61 19.02
N LEU A 125 -7.38 -5.40 19.54
CA LEU A 125 -8.47 -4.50 19.94
C LEU A 125 -9.34 -4.10 18.75
N ALA A 126 -8.72 -3.76 17.60
CA ALA A 126 -9.43 -3.47 16.36
C ALA A 126 -10.23 -4.69 15.88
N MET A 127 -9.69 -5.90 16.04
CA MET A 127 -10.38 -7.15 15.73
C MET A 127 -11.65 -7.29 16.56
N VAL A 128 -11.52 -7.15 17.88
CA VAL A 128 -12.63 -7.21 18.82
C VAL A 128 -13.68 -6.14 18.49
N ALA A 129 -13.26 -4.90 18.26
CA ALA A 129 -14.15 -3.80 17.87
C ALA A 129 -14.92 -4.10 16.57
N SER A 130 -14.29 -4.78 15.60
CA SER A 130 -14.94 -5.14 14.34
C SER A 130 -16.12 -6.11 14.49
N PHE A 131 -16.17 -6.91 15.56
CA PHE A 131 -17.32 -7.78 15.87
C PHE A 131 -18.46 -6.99 16.52
N PHE A 132 -18.12 -5.97 17.32
CA PHE A 132 -19.12 -5.14 17.98
C PHE A 132 -19.72 -4.10 17.05
N ILE A 133 -18.98 -3.51 16.11
CA ILE A 133 -19.50 -2.45 15.23
C ILE A 133 -20.81 -2.86 14.52
N PRO A 134 -20.93 -4.06 13.92
CA PRO A 134 -22.19 -4.50 13.34
C PRO A 134 -23.29 -4.77 14.37
N GLN A 135 -22.95 -5.33 15.54
CA GLN A 135 -23.91 -5.68 16.59
C GLN A 135 -24.44 -4.47 17.34
N LEU A 136 -23.57 -3.52 17.69
CA LEU A 136 -23.90 -2.25 18.34
C LEU A 136 -24.78 -1.40 17.45
N TYR A 137 -24.52 -1.39 16.14
CA TYR A 137 -25.36 -0.70 15.16
C TYR A 137 -26.79 -1.25 15.15
N ILE A 138 -26.95 -2.57 15.02
CA ILE A 138 -28.26 -3.23 15.02
C ILE A 138 -28.98 -3.05 16.35
N GLN A 139 -28.26 -3.12 17.48
CA GLN A 139 -28.83 -2.99 18.83
C GLN A 139 -29.26 -1.55 19.16
N ILE A 140 -28.44 -0.55 18.84
CA ILE A 140 -28.78 0.86 19.04
C ILE A 140 -30.02 1.21 18.20
N TYR A 141 -30.08 0.73 16.96
CA TYR A 141 -31.24 0.94 16.10
C TYR A 141 -32.49 0.22 16.63
N GLY A 142 -32.38 -1.05 17.03
CA GLY A 142 -33.49 -1.81 17.60
C GLY A 142 -34.01 -1.26 18.95
N MET A 143 -33.12 -0.71 19.77
CA MET A 143 -33.47 -0.04 21.03
C MET A 143 -34.17 1.30 20.78
N PHE A 144 -33.77 2.03 19.75
CA PHE A 144 -34.42 3.28 19.36
C PHE A 144 -35.83 3.03 18.78
N LEU A 145 -35.97 2.01 17.93
CA LEU A 145 -37.26 1.57 17.39
C LEU A 145 -38.24 1.13 18.49
N SER A 146 -37.77 0.40 19.52
CA SER A 146 -38.62 -0.04 20.62
C SER A 146 -39.00 1.08 21.59
N HIS A 147 -38.18 2.14 21.71
CA HIS A 147 -38.49 3.29 22.54
C HIS A 147 -39.47 4.28 21.87
N TYR A 148 -39.50 4.32 20.54
CA TYR A 148 -40.36 5.23 19.76
C TYR A 148 -41.54 4.55 19.07
N SER A 149 -41.76 3.24 19.28
CA SER A 149 -42.89 2.49 18.70
C SER A 149 -44.29 2.96 19.16
N SER A 150 -44.37 3.95 20.04
CA SER A 150 -45.60 4.57 20.55
C SER A 150 -45.81 6.02 20.08
N MET A 151 -44.90 6.59 19.28
CA MET A 151 -45.10 7.91 18.67
C MET A 151 -45.64 7.82 17.23
N PRO A 152 -46.59 8.68 16.83
CA PRO A 152 -47.06 8.75 15.45
C PRO A 152 -45.91 9.14 14.49
N LEU A 153 -45.97 8.59 13.28
CA LEU A 153 -44.94 8.56 12.22
C LEU A 153 -44.43 9.93 11.70
N SER A 154 -44.67 11.04 12.39
CA SER A 154 -44.39 12.40 11.91
C SER A 154 -43.47 13.23 12.81
N SER A 155 -42.88 12.66 13.88
CA SER A 155 -42.06 13.46 14.81
C SER A 155 -40.97 12.64 15.51
N SER A 156 -40.27 11.78 14.77
CA SER A 156 -39.02 11.21 15.30
C SER A 156 -37.90 12.27 15.23
N PRO A 157 -37.02 12.41 16.24
CA PRO A 157 -35.89 13.35 16.19
C PRO A 157 -34.90 13.07 15.04
N PHE A 158 -34.94 11.87 14.46
CA PHE A 158 -34.08 11.46 13.34
C PHE A 158 -34.58 11.95 11.97
N ASP A 159 -35.89 12.19 11.81
CA ASP A 159 -36.43 12.83 10.59
C ASP A 159 -35.95 14.28 10.46
N LEU A 160 -35.63 14.94 11.59
CA LEU A 160 -35.12 16.32 11.62
C LEU A 160 -33.61 16.41 11.33
N ILE A 161 -32.87 15.29 11.43
CA ILE A 161 -31.41 15.19 11.18
C ILE A 161 -31.11 14.42 9.88
N GLY A 162 -32.10 13.74 9.28
CA GLY A 162 -31.96 13.03 8.00
C GLY A 162 -31.12 11.74 8.06
N LEU A 163 -30.90 11.19 9.25
CA LEU A 163 -30.09 9.98 9.47
C LEU A 163 -30.98 8.77 9.74
N ASP A 164 -31.62 8.25 8.69
CA ASP A 164 -32.29 6.95 8.71
C ASP A 164 -31.28 5.78 8.71
N HIS A 165 -31.67 4.59 9.17
CA HIS A 165 -30.82 3.38 9.16
C HIS A 165 -30.36 3.03 7.75
N ASP A 166 -31.27 3.14 6.79
CA ASP A 166 -30.93 2.91 5.40
C ASP A 166 -29.92 3.94 4.91
N ASN A 167 -29.99 5.20 5.37
CA ASN A 167 -29.01 6.23 5.04
C ASN A 167 -27.63 5.96 5.66
N VAL A 168 -27.52 5.40 6.87
CA VAL A 168 -26.20 5.15 7.52
C VAL A 168 -25.52 3.89 6.96
N VAL A 169 -26.26 2.80 6.71
CA VAL A 169 -25.72 1.62 6.02
C VAL A 169 -25.32 1.98 4.60
N PHE A 170 -26.18 2.73 3.90
CA PHE A 170 -25.88 3.25 2.57
C PHE A 170 -24.63 4.13 2.60
N LEU A 171 -24.53 5.10 3.52
CA LEU A 171 -23.36 5.97 3.65
C LEU A 171 -22.08 5.17 3.91
N THR A 172 -22.12 4.16 4.78
CA THR A 172 -20.95 3.32 5.09
C THR A 172 -20.54 2.48 3.87
N GLY A 173 -21.52 1.96 3.11
CA GLY A 173 -21.29 1.24 1.86
C GLY A 173 -20.71 2.14 0.76
N GLU A 174 -21.23 3.35 0.62
CA GLU A 174 -20.74 4.34 -0.34
C GLU A 174 -19.33 4.83 0.01
N ILE A 175 -19.01 5.03 1.28
CA ILE A 175 -17.63 5.35 1.72
C ILE A 175 -16.65 4.25 1.30
N VAL A 176 -17.03 2.97 1.47
CA VAL A 176 -16.19 1.84 1.06
C VAL A 176 -16.01 1.80 -0.47
N ARG A 177 -17.07 2.09 -1.25
CA ARG A 177 -17.00 2.15 -2.72
C ARG A 177 -16.13 3.30 -3.22
N VAL A 178 -16.30 4.49 -2.66
CA VAL A 178 -15.49 5.66 -2.99
C VAL A 178 -14.03 5.41 -2.63
N GLY A 179 -13.76 4.88 -1.42
CA GLY A 179 -12.40 4.52 -1.00
C GLY A 179 -11.75 3.48 -1.92
N ALA A 180 -12.50 2.46 -2.34
CA ALA A 180 -12.06 1.47 -3.32
C ALA A 180 -11.74 2.09 -4.69
N ALA A 181 -12.55 3.04 -5.16
CA ALA A 181 -12.30 3.75 -6.42
C ALA A 181 -11.03 4.62 -6.35
N ILE A 182 -10.82 5.34 -5.24
CA ILE A 182 -9.59 6.11 -4.98
C ILE A 182 -8.38 5.17 -4.97
N PHE A 183 -8.49 4.01 -4.29
CA PHE A 183 -7.44 3.02 -4.25
C PHE A 183 -7.04 2.54 -5.64
N LEU A 184 -8.01 2.22 -6.51
CA LEU A 184 -7.75 1.81 -7.88
C LEU A 184 -7.08 2.92 -8.71
N GLY A 185 -7.44 4.18 -8.49
CA GLY A 185 -6.76 5.33 -9.10
C GLY A 185 -5.30 5.44 -8.67
N LEU A 186 -5.03 5.36 -7.37
CA LEU A 186 -3.66 5.35 -6.82
C LEU A 186 -2.86 4.16 -7.33
N GLN A 187 -3.48 2.98 -7.41
CA GLN A 187 -2.85 1.78 -7.96
C GLN A 187 -2.45 1.96 -9.42
N LEU A 188 -3.29 2.61 -10.24
CA LEU A 188 -2.96 2.87 -11.64
C LEU A 188 -1.71 3.77 -11.76
N VAL A 189 -1.67 4.87 -11.00
CA VAL A 189 -0.51 5.78 -10.96
C VAL A 189 0.75 5.03 -10.52
N SER A 190 0.62 4.28 -9.43
CA SER A 190 1.72 3.50 -8.84
C SER A 190 2.30 2.47 -9.80
N VAL A 191 1.46 1.79 -10.60
CA VAL A 191 1.93 0.85 -11.61
C VAL A 191 2.62 1.58 -12.77
N ILE A 192 2.13 2.75 -13.20
CA ILE A 192 2.78 3.52 -14.27
C ILE A 192 4.18 3.97 -13.83
N GLU A 193 4.33 4.48 -12.61
CA GLU A 193 5.63 4.88 -12.04
C GLU A 193 6.55 3.67 -11.90
N PHE A 194 6.05 2.54 -11.39
CA PHE A 194 6.81 1.30 -11.30
C PHE A 194 7.29 0.82 -12.68
N ILE A 195 6.44 0.84 -13.71
CA ILE A 195 6.81 0.47 -15.08
C ILE A 195 7.90 1.40 -15.62
N THR A 196 7.78 2.71 -15.35
CA THR A 196 8.77 3.70 -15.78
C THR A 196 10.11 3.49 -15.08
N TRP A 197 10.09 3.23 -13.77
CA TRP A 197 11.26 2.88 -12.99
C TRP A 197 11.92 1.59 -13.50
N TRP A 198 11.12 0.53 -13.72
CA TRP A 198 11.58 -0.75 -14.24
C TRP A 198 12.20 -0.60 -15.62
N ASN A 199 11.57 0.19 -16.49
CA ASN A 199 12.09 0.48 -17.83
C ASN A 199 13.46 1.19 -17.77
N ASN A 200 13.62 2.18 -16.89
CA ASN A 200 14.88 2.90 -16.72
C ASN A 200 15.97 2.04 -16.05
N TYR A 201 15.59 1.13 -15.16
CA TYR A 201 16.52 0.21 -14.50
C TYR A 201 17.15 -0.77 -15.49
N TRP A 202 16.33 -1.39 -16.35
CA TRP A 202 16.82 -2.37 -17.34
C TRP A 202 17.41 -1.74 -18.60
N MET A 203 17.04 -0.49 -18.92
CA MET A 203 17.64 0.30 -20.00
C MET A 203 18.18 1.65 -19.49
N PRO A 204 19.33 1.67 -18.81
CA PRO A 204 19.99 2.90 -18.39
C PRO A 204 20.42 3.76 -19.59
N HIS A 205 20.56 5.07 -19.39
CA HIS A 205 20.89 6.03 -20.46
C HIS A 205 22.30 5.81 -21.07
N ASP A 206 23.20 5.16 -20.33
CA ASP A 206 24.54 4.81 -20.78
C ASP A 206 24.48 3.60 -21.72
N GLN A 207 24.51 3.89 -23.02
CA GLN A 207 24.39 2.91 -24.09
C GLN A 207 25.62 1.98 -24.17
N SER A 208 25.61 0.88 -23.43
CA SER A 208 26.39 -0.30 -23.80
C SER A 208 25.60 -1.17 -24.78
N LYS A 209 26.26 -1.73 -25.81
CA LYS A 209 25.63 -2.68 -26.75
C LYS A 209 24.98 -3.88 -26.04
N GLN A 210 25.47 -4.23 -24.84
CA GLN A 210 24.98 -5.34 -24.03
C GLN A 210 23.63 -5.03 -23.35
N SER A 211 23.43 -3.82 -22.83
CA SER A 211 22.14 -3.39 -22.23
C SER A 211 21.01 -3.36 -23.28
N CYS A 212 21.30 -2.92 -24.51
CA CYS A 212 20.33 -2.92 -25.61
C CYS A 212 19.86 -4.33 -25.99
N SER A 213 20.79 -5.30 -26.06
CA SER A 213 20.47 -6.70 -26.33
C SER A 213 19.59 -7.30 -25.22
N PHE A 214 19.91 -7.01 -23.95
CA PHE A 214 19.13 -7.46 -22.81
C PHE A 214 17.71 -6.90 -22.81
N GLY A 215 17.53 -5.62 -23.12
CA GLY A 215 16.21 -4.99 -23.24
C GLY A 215 15.34 -5.62 -24.34
N LEU A 216 15.92 -5.98 -25.48
CA LEU A 216 15.18 -6.66 -26.57
C LEU A 216 14.75 -8.08 -26.19
N VAL A 217 15.61 -8.84 -25.52
CA VAL A 217 15.28 -10.17 -25.02
C VAL A 217 14.15 -10.08 -24.00
N MET A 218 14.24 -9.17 -23.03
CA MET A 218 13.20 -8.97 -22.02
C MET A 218 11.87 -8.52 -22.63
N SER A 219 11.89 -7.59 -23.59
CA SER A 219 10.69 -7.16 -24.32
C SER A 219 10.01 -8.34 -25.02
N THR A 220 10.79 -9.19 -25.68
CA THR A 220 10.29 -10.38 -26.37
C THR A 220 9.63 -11.35 -25.39
N VAL A 221 10.23 -11.58 -24.22
CA VAL A 221 9.65 -12.42 -23.16
C VAL A 221 8.31 -11.86 -22.67
N PHE A 222 8.21 -10.55 -22.43
CA PHE A 222 6.94 -9.93 -22.02
C PHE A 222 5.86 -10.03 -23.10
N TYR A 223 6.21 -9.87 -24.38
CA TYR A 223 5.26 -10.06 -25.48
C TYR A 223 4.76 -11.50 -25.59
N ILE A 224 5.66 -12.49 -25.48
CA ILE A 224 5.28 -13.91 -25.47
C ILE A 224 4.37 -14.19 -24.27
N GLY A 225 4.72 -13.71 -23.09
CA GLY A 225 3.90 -13.84 -21.87
C GLY A 225 2.51 -13.23 -22.03
N SER A 226 2.40 -12.07 -22.69
CA SER A 226 1.13 -11.39 -22.96
C SER A 226 0.23 -12.21 -23.88
N VAL A 227 0.77 -12.74 -24.98
CA VAL A 227 0.04 -13.60 -25.93
C VAL A 227 -0.41 -14.90 -25.26
N CYS A 228 0.48 -15.54 -24.48
CA CYS A 228 0.14 -16.72 -23.70
C CYS A 228 -0.98 -16.43 -22.68
N GLY A 229 -0.91 -15.29 -21.99
CA GLY A 229 -1.95 -14.86 -21.05
C GLY A 229 -3.32 -14.74 -21.72
N ILE A 230 -3.39 -14.12 -22.90
CA ILE A 230 -4.64 -14.00 -23.68
C ILE A 230 -5.17 -15.37 -24.11
N ALA A 231 -4.29 -16.28 -24.56
CA ALA A 231 -4.71 -17.63 -24.95
C ALA A 231 -5.31 -18.39 -23.77
N VAL A 232 -4.67 -18.30 -22.60
CA VAL A 232 -5.17 -18.88 -21.35
C VAL A 232 -6.51 -18.25 -20.95
N MET A 233 -6.67 -16.93 -21.12
CA MET A 233 -7.94 -16.23 -20.87
C MET A 233 -9.07 -16.74 -21.76
N TYR A 234 -8.83 -16.83 -23.06
CA TYR A 234 -9.82 -17.35 -23.99
C TYR A 234 -10.21 -18.78 -23.63
N TYR A 235 -9.23 -19.64 -23.31
CA TYR A 235 -9.50 -21.02 -22.93
C TYR A 235 -10.40 -21.14 -21.68
N PHE A 236 -10.08 -20.42 -20.61
CA PHE A 236 -10.83 -20.52 -19.36
C PHE A 236 -12.16 -19.75 -19.35
N TYR A 237 -12.27 -18.65 -20.10
CA TYR A 237 -13.42 -17.74 -20.00
C TYR A 237 -14.38 -17.74 -21.18
N ALA A 238 -13.98 -18.26 -22.36
CA ALA A 238 -14.86 -18.27 -23.53
C ALA A 238 -16.12 -19.12 -23.35
N ALA A 239 -16.07 -20.19 -22.54
CA ALA A 239 -17.19 -21.13 -22.33
C ALA A 239 -18.02 -20.85 -21.05
N SER A 240 -17.75 -19.77 -20.31
CA SER A 240 -18.44 -19.46 -19.04
C SER A 240 -19.80 -18.76 -19.25
N THR A 241 -20.71 -18.85 -18.27
CA THR A 241 -22.08 -18.27 -18.32
C THR A 241 -22.13 -16.73 -18.43
N ALA A 242 -21.01 -16.04 -18.19
CA ALA A 242 -20.82 -14.60 -18.45
C ALA A 242 -20.24 -14.32 -19.86
N CYS A 243 -20.55 -15.20 -20.81
CA CYS A 243 -19.90 -15.36 -22.13
C CYS A 243 -19.69 -14.02 -22.88
N VAL A 244 -20.71 -13.17 -22.96
CA VAL A 244 -20.65 -11.95 -23.78
C VAL A 244 -19.72 -10.88 -23.18
N LEU A 245 -19.80 -10.64 -21.87
CA LEU A 245 -19.03 -9.57 -21.21
C LEU A 245 -17.53 -9.93 -21.13
N ASN A 246 -17.22 -11.17 -20.78
CA ASN A 246 -15.82 -11.64 -20.73
C ASN A 246 -15.20 -11.65 -22.13
N MET A 247 -15.96 -12.08 -23.15
CA MET A 247 -15.49 -12.06 -24.53
C MET A 247 -15.31 -10.63 -25.07
N PHE A 248 -16.14 -9.67 -24.64
CA PHE A 248 -15.96 -8.25 -24.94
C PHE A 248 -14.67 -7.68 -24.31
N PHE A 249 -14.42 -7.91 -23.03
CA PHE A 249 -13.20 -7.42 -22.37
C PHE A 249 -11.92 -8.04 -22.95
N ILE A 250 -11.94 -9.34 -23.25
CA ILE A 250 -10.79 -10.03 -23.84
C ILE A 250 -10.53 -9.53 -25.27
N SER A 251 -11.57 -9.38 -26.09
CA SER A 251 -11.41 -8.90 -27.48
C SER A 251 -10.92 -7.45 -27.54
N TRP A 252 -11.43 -6.56 -26.68
CA TRP A 252 -10.94 -5.19 -26.59
C TRP A 252 -9.48 -5.12 -26.13
N THR A 253 -9.07 -6.01 -25.23
CA THR A 253 -7.66 -6.14 -24.80
C THR A 253 -6.75 -6.52 -25.97
N VAL A 254 -7.18 -7.45 -26.83
CA VAL A 254 -6.44 -7.80 -28.06
C VAL A 254 -6.31 -6.60 -29.00
N VAL A 255 -7.38 -5.81 -29.17
CA VAL A 255 -7.35 -4.59 -30.00
C VAL A 255 -6.34 -3.57 -29.45
N LEU A 256 -6.37 -3.29 -28.14
CA LEU A 256 -5.42 -2.37 -27.50
C LEU A 256 -3.97 -2.83 -27.68
N LEU A 257 -3.70 -4.13 -27.59
CA LEU A 257 -2.36 -4.68 -27.81
C LEU A 257 -1.86 -4.52 -29.24
N ILE A 258 -2.74 -4.72 -30.23
CA ILE A 258 -2.40 -4.50 -31.64
C ILE A 258 -2.08 -3.02 -31.87
N VAL A 259 -2.92 -2.11 -31.34
CA VAL A 259 -2.68 -0.66 -31.44
C VAL A 259 -1.34 -0.27 -30.82
N MET A 260 -1.03 -0.77 -29.62
CA MET A 260 0.26 -0.48 -28.97
C MET A 260 1.45 -1.08 -29.73
N MET A 261 1.32 -2.29 -30.29
CA MET A 261 2.35 -2.89 -31.14
C MET A 261 2.61 -2.06 -32.39
N VAL A 262 1.57 -1.56 -33.06
CA VAL A 262 1.69 -0.69 -34.25
C VAL A 262 2.34 0.66 -33.88
N MET A 263 1.92 1.29 -32.78
CA MET A 263 2.51 2.54 -32.31
C MET A 263 3.99 2.40 -31.96
N SER A 264 4.40 1.27 -31.36
CA SER A 264 5.80 0.99 -31.01
C SER A 264 6.69 0.68 -32.22
N LEU A 265 6.12 0.19 -33.32
CA LEU A 265 6.84 -0.08 -34.56
C LEU A 265 7.02 1.19 -35.42
N HIS A 266 6.36 2.30 -35.06
CA HIS A 266 6.52 3.57 -35.76
C HIS A 266 7.99 4.02 -35.72
N SER A 267 8.56 4.23 -36.91
CA SER A 267 10.00 4.32 -37.16
C SER A 267 10.74 5.42 -36.38
N LYS A 268 10.01 6.39 -35.80
CA LYS A 268 10.59 7.44 -34.97
C LYS A 268 10.93 7.04 -33.52
N VAL A 269 10.50 5.86 -33.02
CA VAL A 269 10.64 5.46 -31.59
C VAL A 269 11.22 4.04 -31.38
N LYS A 270 11.66 3.40 -32.48
CA LYS A 270 11.80 1.94 -32.66
C LYS A 270 12.70 1.19 -31.66
N TYR A 271 13.66 1.87 -31.02
CA TYR A 271 14.59 1.25 -30.07
C TYR A 271 14.32 1.60 -28.61
N ARG A 272 13.62 2.71 -28.34
CA ARG A 272 13.42 3.24 -26.98
C ARG A 272 12.06 2.85 -26.39
N GLY A 273 11.08 2.56 -27.24
CA GLY A 273 9.70 2.26 -26.83
C GLY A 273 9.34 0.77 -26.75
N LEU A 274 10.15 -0.15 -27.28
CA LEU A 274 9.76 -1.56 -27.45
C LEU A 274 9.68 -2.33 -26.11
N LEU A 275 10.61 -2.08 -25.18
CA LEU A 275 10.56 -2.69 -23.83
C LEU A 275 9.39 -2.12 -23.01
N SER A 276 9.22 -0.79 -23.01
CA SER A 276 8.10 -0.12 -22.36
C SER A 276 6.74 -0.62 -22.87
N SER A 277 6.59 -0.80 -24.19
CA SER A 277 5.33 -1.29 -24.75
C SER A 277 5.08 -2.77 -24.48
N GLY A 278 6.12 -3.60 -24.38
CA GLY A 278 6.00 -5.00 -23.95
C GLY A 278 5.54 -5.12 -22.50
N ILE A 279 6.09 -4.30 -21.60
CA ILE A 279 5.66 -4.24 -20.19
C ILE A 279 4.22 -3.72 -20.08
N MET A 280 3.88 -2.66 -20.80
CA MET A 280 2.50 -2.14 -20.84
C MET A 280 1.52 -3.16 -21.44
N ALA A 281 1.92 -3.90 -22.47
CA ALA A 281 1.13 -4.99 -23.04
C ALA A 281 0.82 -6.08 -22.00
N SER A 282 1.85 -6.53 -21.28
CA SER A 282 1.67 -7.49 -20.18
C SER A 282 0.76 -6.94 -19.09
N TYR A 283 0.86 -5.64 -18.80
CA TYR A 283 0.01 -4.97 -17.81
C TYR A 283 -1.46 -4.91 -18.23
N ILE A 284 -1.78 -4.61 -19.50
CA ILE A 284 -3.17 -4.58 -19.96
C ILE A 284 -3.78 -6.00 -19.92
N VAL A 285 -3.01 -7.03 -20.31
CA VAL A 285 -3.45 -8.44 -20.17
C VAL A 285 -3.69 -8.80 -18.71
N PHE A 286 -2.78 -8.37 -17.83
CA PHE A 286 -2.94 -8.53 -16.38
C PHE A 286 -4.18 -7.81 -15.85
N LEU A 287 -4.46 -6.56 -16.28
CA LEU A 287 -5.66 -5.83 -15.91
C LEU A 287 -6.94 -6.53 -16.40
N CYS A 288 -6.93 -7.08 -17.61
CA CYS A 288 -8.05 -7.85 -18.13
C CYS A 288 -8.27 -9.13 -17.31
N TRP A 289 -7.19 -9.86 -16.99
CA TRP A 289 -7.23 -11.03 -16.11
C TRP A 289 -7.75 -10.64 -14.72
N SER A 290 -7.39 -9.46 -14.22
CA SER A 290 -7.87 -8.87 -12.96
C SER A 290 -9.35 -8.55 -12.97
N ALA A 291 -9.85 -7.95 -14.05
CA ALA A 291 -11.25 -7.63 -14.19
C ALA A 291 -12.13 -8.90 -14.10
N ILE A 292 -11.64 -10.02 -14.63
CA ILE A 292 -12.36 -11.29 -14.68
C ILE A 292 -12.19 -12.13 -13.40
N ARG A 293 -11.00 -12.15 -12.79
CA ARG A 293 -10.66 -12.91 -11.56
C ARG A 293 -10.38 -11.99 -10.37
N SER A 294 -11.36 -11.15 -10.04
CA SER A 294 -11.25 -9.97 -9.17
C SER A 294 -10.62 -10.16 -7.78
N PHE A 295 -10.31 -11.38 -7.32
CA PHE A 295 -9.99 -11.65 -5.92
C PHE A 295 -8.53 -12.01 -5.60
N LEU A 296 -7.89 -12.93 -6.34
CA LEU A 296 -6.46 -13.24 -6.13
C LEU A 296 -5.55 -12.08 -6.56
N ILE A 297 -6.01 -11.30 -7.54
CA ILE A 297 -5.23 -10.19 -8.06
C ILE A 297 -5.37 -8.94 -7.22
N ALA A 298 -6.49 -8.73 -6.52
CA ALA A 298 -6.59 -7.66 -5.54
C ALA A 298 -5.49 -7.75 -4.48
N ILE A 299 -5.18 -8.97 -4.02
CA ILE A 299 -4.09 -9.19 -3.07
C ILE A 299 -2.74 -8.83 -3.71
N GLY A 300 -2.46 -9.31 -4.93
CA GLY A 300 -1.21 -8.99 -5.64
C GLY A 300 -1.08 -7.50 -6.00
N ALA A 301 -2.19 -6.86 -6.38
CA ALA A 301 -2.31 -5.45 -6.67
C ALA A 301 -2.05 -4.59 -5.44
N ILE A 302 -2.62 -4.97 -4.28
CA ILE A 302 -2.36 -4.28 -3.03
C ILE A 302 -0.89 -4.43 -2.64
N VAL A 303 -0.31 -5.63 -2.78
CA VAL A 303 1.12 -5.84 -2.55
C VAL A 303 1.96 -4.93 -3.46
N MET A 304 1.71 -4.93 -4.77
CA MET A 304 2.44 -4.08 -5.72
C MET A 304 2.31 -2.58 -5.41
N ALA A 305 1.10 -2.11 -5.11
CA ALA A 305 0.86 -0.73 -4.68
C ALA A 305 1.60 -0.42 -3.37
N THR A 306 1.65 -1.36 -2.44
CA THR A 306 2.39 -1.19 -1.17
C THR A 306 3.90 -1.08 -1.39
N PHE A 307 4.46 -1.89 -2.29
CA PHE A 307 5.89 -1.85 -2.63
C PHE A 307 6.25 -0.61 -3.46
N SER A 308 5.32 -0.09 -4.25
CA SER A 308 5.55 1.06 -5.12
C SER A 308 5.25 2.39 -4.42
N THR A 309 4.32 2.44 -3.46
CA THR A 309 3.94 3.66 -2.72
C THR A 309 5.07 4.35 -1.97
N GLY A 310 6.13 3.65 -1.57
CA GLY A 310 7.30 4.33 -0.98
C GLY A 310 8.25 4.91 -2.03
N ILE A 311 8.16 4.48 -3.29
CA ILE A 311 8.77 5.17 -4.43
C ILE A 311 7.91 6.40 -4.75
N ASP A 312 6.60 6.23 -4.88
CA ASP A 312 5.66 7.32 -5.24
C ASP A 312 5.52 8.36 -4.11
N SER A 313 5.69 7.97 -2.85
CA SER A 313 5.59 8.89 -1.72
C SER A 313 6.69 9.94 -1.74
N GLU A 314 7.84 9.65 -2.34
CA GLU A 314 8.88 10.66 -2.53
C GLU A 314 8.41 11.69 -3.56
N SER A 315 7.74 11.27 -4.63
CA SER A 315 7.11 12.15 -5.63
C SER A 315 6.03 13.05 -5.00
N PHE A 316 5.12 12.48 -4.21
CA PHE A 316 4.07 13.25 -3.52
C PHE A 316 4.60 14.12 -2.38
N LYS A 317 5.56 13.63 -1.59
CA LYS A 317 6.23 14.42 -0.52
C LYS A 317 7.00 15.60 -1.12
N PHE A 318 7.65 15.40 -2.26
CA PHE A 318 8.41 16.43 -2.95
C PHE A 318 7.52 17.50 -3.61
N GLU A 319 6.35 17.12 -4.15
CA GLU A 319 5.39 18.09 -4.71
C GLU A 319 4.88 19.09 -3.65
N PHE A 320 4.62 18.62 -2.42
CA PHE A 320 4.21 19.50 -1.30
C PHE A 320 5.37 20.31 -0.68
N ARG A 321 6.63 19.96 -0.97
CA ARG A 321 7.82 20.50 -0.30
C ARG A 321 8.91 20.94 -1.28
N LYS A 322 8.51 21.46 -2.44
CA LYS A 322 9.43 21.87 -3.51
C LYS A 322 10.48 22.90 -3.08
N ASP A 323 10.24 23.63 -1.99
CA ASP A 323 11.06 24.76 -1.53
C ASP A 323 12.02 24.42 -0.36
N GLU A 324 11.97 23.21 0.23
CA GLU A 324 12.87 22.83 1.35
C GLU A 324 13.91 21.79 0.91
N ALA A 325 15.18 21.98 1.31
CA ALA A 325 16.25 21.02 1.02
C ALA A 325 16.10 19.74 1.87
N LYS A 326 16.41 18.56 1.29
CA LYS A 326 16.39 17.29 2.03
C LYS A 326 17.48 17.28 3.09
N GLU A 327 17.09 17.06 4.34
CA GLU A 327 18.00 16.93 5.48
C GLU A 327 18.23 15.44 5.82
N GLU A 328 19.37 15.13 6.46
CA GLU A 328 19.71 13.74 6.81
C GLU A 328 18.74 13.11 7.81
N ASP A 329 18.05 13.93 8.61
CA ASP A 329 17.10 13.50 9.62
C ASP A 329 15.66 13.35 9.09
N ASP A 330 15.43 13.62 7.79
CA ASP A 330 14.12 13.45 7.16
C ASP A 330 13.74 11.97 7.02
N ILE A 331 12.45 11.67 7.22
CA ILE A 331 11.93 10.33 7.03
C ILE A 331 12.00 9.87 5.56
N PRO A 332 12.23 8.56 5.29
CA PRO A 332 12.44 8.01 3.94
C PRO A 332 11.20 7.98 3.04
N TYR A 333 10.00 8.12 3.60
CA TYR A 333 8.71 8.15 2.91
C TYR A 333 7.67 8.75 3.85
N SER A 334 6.54 9.24 3.32
CA SER A 334 5.44 9.75 4.15
C SER A 334 4.71 8.59 4.84
N TYR A 335 4.81 8.51 6.17
CA TYR A 335 4.15 7.47 6.98
C TYR A 335 2.62 7.56 6.89
N GLY A 336 2.07 8.78 6.95
CA GLY A 336 0.65 9.03 6.77
C GLY A 336 0.15 8.51 5.42
N PHE A 337 0.75 8.95 4.31
CA PHE A 337 0.33 8.49 2.98
C PHE A 337 0.43 6.97 2.83
N PHE A 338 1.50 6.37 3.36
CA PHE A 338 1.69 4.93 3.35
C PHE A 338 0.55 4.17 4.05
N HIS A 339 0.16 4.56 5.26
CA HIS A 339 -0.94 3.92 5.99
C HIS A 339 -2.31 4.22 5.38
N LEU A 340 -2.49 5.38 4.75
CA LEU A 340 -3.71 5.71 4.01
C LEU A 340 -3.95 4.72 2.88
N VAL A 341 -2.91 4.40 2.10
CA VAL A 341 -3.04 3.47 0.97
C VAL A 341 -3.43 2.07 1.45
N PHE A 342 -2.92 1.60 2.58
CA PHE A 342 -3.39 0.33 3.16
C PHE A 342 -4.83 0.39 3.65
N SER A 343 -5.25 1.50 4.25
CA SER A 343 -6.64 1.67 4.69
C SER A 343 -7.59 1.63 3.48
N LEU A 344 -7.26 2.35 2.40
CA LEU A 344 -7.99 2.33 1.13
C LEU A 344 -7.95 0.94 0.46
N GLY A 345 -6.81 0.24 0.52
CA GLY A 345 -6.69 -1.13 0.04
C GLY A 345 -7.55 -2.13 0.81
N ALA A 346 -7.69 -1.95 2.13
CA ALA A 346 -8.62 -2.73 2.95
C ALA A 346 -10.09 -2.44 2.62
N MET A 347 -10.43 -1.22 2.20
CA MET A 347 -11.77 -0.90 1.69
C MET A 347 -12.04 -1.59 0.35
N TYR A 348 -11.06 -1.58 -0.56
CA TYR A 348 -11.15 -2.32 -1.82
C TYR A 348 -11.33 -3.83 -1.60
N PHE A 349 -10.55 -4.44 -0.71
CA PHE A 349 -10.71 -5.86 -0.37
C PHE A 349 -12.08 -6.16 0.28
N ALA A 350 -12.58 -5.28 1.15
CA ALA A 350 -13.92 -5.41 1.74
C ALA A 350 -15.00 -5.43 0.65
N MET A 351 -14.92 -4.54 -0.34
CA MET A 351 -15.85 -4.49 -1.47
C MET A 351 -15.86 -5.82 -2.24
N LEU A 352 -14.69 -6.42 -2.48
CA LEU A 352 -14.58 -7.69 -3.19
C LEU A 352 -15.17 -8.87 -2.40
N CYS A 353 -15.01 -8.88 -1.08
CA CYS A 353 -15.67 -9.84 -0.21
C CYS A 353 -17.20 -9.70 -0.25
N LEU A 354 -17.71 -8.46 -0.23
CA LEU A 354 -19.15 -8.18 -0.29
C LEU A 354 -19.78 -8.53 -1.66
N SER A 355 -19.08 -8.22 -2.75
CA SER A 355 -19.55 -8.52 -4.12
C SER A 355 -19.62 -10.02 -4.41
N ALA A 356 -18.81 -10.85 -3.74
CA ALA A 356 -18.88 -12.29 -3.86
C ALA A 356 -20.04 -12.90 -3.04
N GLY A 357 -20.43 -12.27 -1.92
CA GLY A 357 -21.54 -12.72 -1.07
C GLY A 357 -22.94 -12.42 -1.62
N THR A 358 -23.08 -11.35 -2.42
CA THR A 358 -24.38 -10.93 -2.98
C THR A 358 -24.96 -11.96 -3.96
N PHE A 359 -24.11 -12.73 -4.63
CA PHE A 359 -24.55 -13.79 -5.56
C PHE A 359 -25.23 -14.96 -4.84
N HIS A 360 -24.92 -15.20 -3.57
CA HIS A 360 -25.48 -16.32 -2.80
C HIS A 360 -26.81 -15.96 -2.12
N ILE A 361 -26.99 -14.71 -1.67
CA ILE A 361 -28.20 -14.27 -0.96
C ILE A 361 -29.39 -14.09 -1.93
N GLN A 362 -29.14 -13.57 -3.13
CA GLN A 362 -30.19 -13.44 -4.15
C GLN A 362 -30.67 -14.79 -4.71
N HIS A 363 -29.84 -15.84 -4.61
CA HIS A 363 -30.20 -17.18 -5.05
C HIS A 363 -30.96 -17.99 -3.97
N GLU A 364 -30.77 -17.68 -2.68
CA GLU A 364 -31.60 -18.24 -1.60
C GLU A 364 -32.93 -17.49 -1.41
N SER A 365 -33.00 -16.17 -1.59
CA SER A 365 -34.29 -15.44 -1.47
C SER A 365 -35.29 -15.80 -2.57
N LYS A 366 -34.82 -16.26 -3.74
CA LYS A 366 -35.67 -16.78 -4.82
C LYS A 366 -36.16 -18.23 -4.62
N LYS A 367 -35.70 -18.92 -3.56
CA LYS A 367 -36.07 -20.31 -3.26
C LYS A 367 -37.04 -20.46 -2.09
N ILE A 368 -37.50 -19.36 -1.50
CA ILE A 368 -38.57 -19.38 -0.50
C ILE A 368 -39.88 -19.14 -1.26
N PRO A 369 -40.67 -20.18 -1.60
CA PRO A 369 -42.04 -19.95 -2.02
C PRO A 369 -42.81 -19.36 -0.83
N ILE A 370 -43.48 -18.24 -1.07
CA ILE A 370 -44.52 -17.69 -0.18
C ILE A 370 -45.71 -18.65 -0.20
#